data_AF-A0A3D2FXF3-F1
#
_entry.id   AF-A0A3D2FXF3-F1
#
_cell.length_a   1.000
_cell.length_b   1.000
_cell.length_c   1.000
_cell.angle_alpha   90.00
_cell.angle_beta   90.00
_cell.angle_gamma   90.00
#
_symmetry.space_group_name_H-M   'P 1'
#
loop_
_entity.id
_entity.type
_entity.pdbx_description
1 polymer ?
#
loop_
_entity_poly.entity_id
_entity_poly.type
_entity_poly.pdbx_seq_one_letter_code
_entity_poly.pdbx_strand_id
1 'polypeptide(L)' 'MSNLVEGRTGEWEVVIGLEVHAQVQSSAKLFSGAPTAFGAEPNANVSLVDA' A
#
# COMPACT_ATOMS: atom_id res chain seq x y z
N MET A 1 -27.78 11.56 5.01
CA MET A 1 -27.54 11.79 3.58
C MET A 1 -27.70 10.46 2.88
N SER A 2 -28.56 10.34 1.87
CA SER A 2 -28.64 9.11 1.08
C SER A 2 -27.47 9.10 0.09
N ASN A 3 -26.80 7.96 -0.05
CA ASN A 3 -25.75 7.74 -1.07
C ASN A 3 -26.35 7.32 -2.42
N LEU A 4 -27.61 7.70 -2.66
CA LEU A 4 -28.38 7.31 -3.83
C LEU A 4 -28.18 8.36 -4.94
N VAL A 5 -27.91 7.87 -6.14
CA VAL A 5 -27.78 8.65 -7.37
C VAL A 5 -28.89 8.26 -8.32
N GLU A 6 -29.51 9.26 -8.95
CA GLU A 6 -30.55 9.04 -9.95
C GLU A 6 -29.92 8.53 -11.26
N GLY A 7 -30.33 7.33 -11.68
CA GLY A 7 -29.93 6.72 -12.93
C GLY A 7 -31.11 6.56 -13.89
N ARG A 8 -30.80 6.23 -15.15
CA ARG A 8 -31.81 6.03 -16.21
C ARG A 8 -32.86 4.94 -15.92
N THR A 9 -32.57 4.06 -14.96
CA THR A 9 -33.39 2.91 -14.59
C THR A 9 -33.90 2.96 -13.15
N GLY A 10 -33.64 4.05 -12.41
CA GLY A 10 -33.99 4.19 -10.99
C GLY A 10 -32.84 4.71 -10.13
N GLU A 11 -33.03 4.70 -8.81
CA GLU A 11 -32.02 5.09 -7.83
C GLU A 11 -30.94 4.02 -7.66
N TRP A 12 -29.67 4.42 -7.59
CA TRP A 12 -28.51 3.55 -7.44
C TRP A 12 -27.64 3.98 -6.27
N GLU A 13 -27.02 3.03 -5.55
CA GLU A 13 -26.06 3.36 -4.48
C GLU A 13 -24.61 3.30 -4.97
N VAL A 14 -23.81 4.30 -4.63
CA VAL A 14 -22.37 4.30 -4.92
C VAL A 14 -21.63 3.51 -3.84
N VAL A 15 -21.00 2.41 -4.23
CA VAL A 15 -20.14 1.59 -3.36
C VAL A 15 -18.71 1.62 -3.89
N ILE A 16 -17.78 2.23 -3.13
CA ILE A 16 -16.36 2.37 -3.50
C ILE A 16 -15.49 1.77 -2.39
N GLY A 17 -14.53 0.93 -2.79
CA GLY A 17 -13.47 0.43 -1.92
C GLY A 17 -12.12 1.05 -2.31
N LEU A 18 -11.30 1.38 -1.32
CA LEU A 18 -9.93 1.85 -1.51
C LEU A 18 -8.96 0.88 -0.85
N GLU A 19 -7.91 0.49 -1.58
CA GLU A 19 -6.75 -0.21 -1.02
C GLU A 19 -5.55 0.73 -1.03
N VAL A 20 -4.99 0.99 0.15
CA VAL A 20 -3.91 1.96 0.33
C VAL A 20 -2.71 1.24 0.92
N HIS A 21 -1.56 1.34 0.25
CA HIS A 21 -0.28 0.85 0.76
C HIS A 21 0.54 2.04 1.25
N ALA A 22 0.99 1.98 2.50
CA ALA A 22 1.85 2.99 3.10
C ALA A 22 3.09 2.30 3.71
N GLN A 23 4.28 2.79 3.36
CA GLN A 23 5.53 2.25 3.88
C GLN A 23 5.75 2.75 5.32
N VAL A 24 5.97 1.83 6.25
CA VAL A 24 6.39 2.16 7.61
C VAL A 24 7.79 2.77 7.57
N GLN A 25 7.97 3.93 8.20
CA GLN A 25 9.28 4.57 8.37
C GLN A 25 10.09 3.88 9.47
N SER A 26 10.56 2.67 9.20
CA SER A 26 11.54 1.95 10.01
C SER A 26 12.94 2.10 9.44
N SER A 27 13.98 1.89 10.23
CA SER A 27 15.38 1.83 9.75
C SER A 27 15.78 0.49 9.15
N ALA A 28 15.04 -0.58 9.48
CA ALA A 28 15.25 -1.95 9.01
C ALA A 28 13.95 -2.55 8.46
N LYS A 29 14.06 -3.58 7.61
CA LYS A 29 12.92 -4.31 7.05
C LYS A 29 12.11 -5.01 8.14
N LEU A 30 10.86 -5.35 7.82
CA LEU A 30 9.93 -5.92 8.80
C LEU A 30 10.39 -7.28 9.37
N PHE A 31 11.08 -8.08 8.55
CA PHE A 31 11.50 -9.45 8.91
C PHE A 31 13.03 -9.65 8.90
N SER A 32 13.79 -8.59 8.63
CA SER A 32 15.26 -8.67 8.58
C SER A 32 15.91 -7.36 9.01
N GLY A 33 17.18 -7.43 9.41
CA GLY A 33 17.98 -6.25 9.77
C GLY A 33 18.44 -5.40 8.58
N ALA A 34 18.05 -5.73 7.34
CA ALA A 34 18.50 -5.00 6.17
C ALA A 34 17.87 -3.58 6.12
N PRO A 35 18.61 -2.55 5.66
CA PRO A 35 18.09 -1.18 5.61
C PRO A 35 16.90 -1.00 4.67
N THR A 36 16.00 -0.08 5.02
CA THR A 36 14.88 0.39 4.18
C THR A 36 15.21 1.68 3.40
N ALA A 37 16.43 2.20 3.57
CA ALA A 37 16.86 3.45 2.96
C ALA A 37 16.90 3.36 1.41
N PHE A 38 16.47 4.44 0.77
CA PHE A 38 16.48 4.57 -0.68
C PHE A 38 17.90 4.93 -1.21
N GLY A 39 18.19 4.53 -2.45
CA GLY A 39 19.38 5.00 -3.20
C GLY A 39 20.64 4.13 -3.08
N ALA A 40 20.55 2.94 -2.51
CA ALA A 40 21.66 1.98 -2.51
C ALA A 40 21.80 1.27 -3.88
N GLU A 41 23.00 0.74 -4.15
CA GLU A 41 23.27 -0.09 -5.33
C GLU A 41 22.38 -1.36 -5.36
N PRO A 42 22.18 -1.96 -6.54
CA PRO A 42 21.42 -3.21 -6.66
C PRO A 42 21.94 -4.29 -5.72
N ASN A 43 21.02 -4.91 -4.97
CA ASN A 43 21.33 -5.96 -3.99
C ASN A 43 22.27 -5.54 -2.84
N ALA A 44 22.44 -4.24 -2.57
CA ALA A 44 23.25 -3.78 -1.43
C ALA A 44 22.48 -3.80 -0.09
N ASN A 45 21.16 -3.61 -0.11
CA ASN A 45 20.30 -3.63 1.08
C ASN A 45 19.56 -4.98 1.22
N VAL A 46 20.31 -6.08 1.26
CA VAL A 46 19.76 -7.44 1.42
C VAL A 46 20.47 -8.19 2.54
N SER A 47 19.78 -9.18 3.09
CA SER A 47 20.31 -10.16 4.04
C SER A 47 19.94 -11.57 3.59
N LEU A 48 20.49 -12.60 4.24
CA LEU A 48 20.13 -14.00 3.95
C LEU A 48 18.64 -14.29 4.14
N VAL A 49 17.93 -13.49 4.95
CA VAL A 49 16.48 -13.65 5.17
C VAL A 49 15.66 -13.03 4.03
N ASP A 50 16.25 -12.13 3.24
CA ASP A 50 15.56 -11.45 2.14
C ASP A 50 15.70 -12.16 0.78
N ALA A 51 16.67 -13.08 0.67
CA ALA A 51 17.10 -13.70 -0.58
C ALA A 51 16.35 -15.00 -0.89
#